data_AF-A0A920AYA7-F1
#
_entry.id   AF-A0A920AYA7-F1
#
_cell.length_a   1.000
_cell.length_b   1.000
_cell.length_c   1.000
_cell.angle_alpha   90.00
_cell.angle_beta   90.00
_cell.angle_gamma   90.00
#
_symmetry.space_group_name_H-M   'P 1'
#
loop_
_entity.id
_entity.type
_entity.pdbx_description
1 polymer ?
#
loop_
_entity_poly.entity_id
_entity_poly.type
_entity_poly.pdbx_seq_one_letter_code
_entity_poly.pdbx_strand_id
1 'polypeptide(L)'
;MNKFYDLGVIDDRQKEEYKRNILAIINHTGLNKYFNDEVISFNEREIISKRGAILVPDRLVFLNNSKVTIIDYKTGSESLSHINQLNKYEVLYRNEYYGCGKILI
;
A
#
# COMPACT_ATOMS: atom_id res chain seq x y z
N MET A 1 6.93 11.56 -9.62
CA MET A 1 6.35 12.87 -10.02
C MET A 1 7.38 13.75 -10.75
N ASN A 2 8.51 14.12 -10.15
CA ASN A 2 9.53 14.95 -10.82
C ASN A 2 10.02 14.37 -12.14
N LYS A 3 10.38 13.07 -12.18
CA LYS A 3 10.74 12.38 -13.43
C LYS A 3 9.73 12.58 -14.57
N PHE A 4 8.43 12.52 -14.29
CA PHE A 4 7.39 12.67 -15.33
C PHE A 4 7.24 14.13 -15.78
N TYR A 5 7.44 15.07 -14.86
CA TYR A 5 7.45 16.49 -15.17
C TYR A 5 8.66 16.87 -16.01
N ASP A 6 9.86 16.39 -15.64
CA ASP A 6 11.11 16.66 -16.36
C ASP A 6 11.11 16.05 -17.77
N LEU A 7 10.36 14.97 -17.98
CA LEU A 7 10.12 14.35 -19.29
C LEU A 7 9.00 15.03 -20.10
N GLY A 8 8.35 16.06 -19.56
CA GLY A 8 7.24 16.76 -20.22
C GLY A 8 5.95 15.93 -20.34
N VAL A 9 5.83 14.83 -19.60
CA VAL A 9 4.64 13.95 -19.60
C VAL A 9 3.48 14.59 -18.84
N ILE A 10 3.79 15.44 -17.84
CA ILE A 10 2.81 16.18 -17.05
C ILE A 10 3.18 17.66 -17.01
N ASP A 11 2.17 18.54 -17.09
CA ASP A 11 2.35 19.99 -16.96
C ASP A 11 2.35 20.46 -15.49
N ASP A 12 2.61 21.75 -15.25
CA ASP A 12 2.62 22.33 -13.90
C ASP A 12 1.27 22.17 -13.18
N ARG A 13 0.16 22.29 -13.91
CA ARG A 13 -1.18 22.20 -13.33
C ARG A 13 -1.45 20.78 -12.86
N GLN A 14 -1.13 19.79 -13.70
CA GLN A 14 -1.24 18.36 -13.38
C GLN A 14 -0.32 17.99 -12.22
N LYS A 15 0.92 18.49 -12.20
CA LYS A 15 1.86 18.24 -11.10
C LYS A 15 1.30 18.73 -9.76
N GLU A 16 0.76 19.95 -9.72
CA GLU A 16 0.16 20.50 -8.50
C GLU A 16 -1.13 19.77 -8.11
N GLU A 17 -1.97 19.40 -9.07
CA GLU A 17 -3.17 18.59 -8.83
C GLU A 17 -2.82 17.22 -8.22
N TYR A 18 -1.90 16.49 -8.85
CA TYR A 18 -1.47 15.17 -8.38
C TYR A 18 -0.83 15.27 -7.00
N LYS A 19 -0.01 16.29 -6.76
CA LYS A 19 0.56 16.55 -5.43
C LYS A 19 -0.52 16.74 -4.38
N ARG A 20 -1.55 17.56 -4.65
CA ARG A 20 -2.68 17.75 -3.72
C ARG A 20 -3.43 16.45 -3.45
N ASN A 21 -3.74 15.68 -4.50
CA ASN A 21 -4.48 14.43 -4.36
C ASN A 21 -3.69 13.39 -3.54
N ILE A 22 -2.39 13.23 -3.81
CA ILE A 22 -1.52 12.34 -3.04
C ILE A 22 -1.46 12.78 -1.57
N LEU A 23 -1.27 14.07 -1.31
CA LEU A 23 -1.24 14.62 0.05
C LEU A 23 -2.56 14.41 0.79
N ALA A 24 -3.70 14.53 0.12
CA ALA A 24 -5.01 14.28 0.71
C ALA A 24 -5.17 12.80 1.14
N ILE A 25 -4.68 11.86 0.33
CA ILE A 25 -4.73 10.43 0.64
C ILE A 25 -3.83 10.11 1.83
N ILE A 26 -2.55 10.49 1.78
CA ILE A 26 -1.60 10.10 2.83
C ILE A 26 -1.86 10.82 4.16
N ASN A 27 -2.49 12.00 4.15
CA ASN A 27 -2.86 12.72 5.37
C ASN A 27 -4.28 12.40 5.86
N HIS A 28 -5.02 11.51 5.18
CA HIS A 28 -6.33 11.09 5.65
C HIS A 28 -6.22 10.46 7.05
N THR A 29 -7.14 10.79 7.95
CA THR A 29 -7.08 10.39 9.37
C THR A 29 -7.00 8.87 9.59
N GLY A 30 -7.58 8.09 8.67
CA GLY A 30 -7.50 6.63 8.68
C GLY A 30 -6.19 6.06 8.12
N LEU A 31 -5.42 6.85 7.37
CA LEU A 31 -4.26 6.40 6.60
C LEU A 31 -2.92 6.94 7.10
N ASN A 32 -2.90 8.14 7.69
CA ASN A 32 -1.68 8.87 8.05
C ASN A 32 -0.65 8.03 8.84
N LYS A 33 -1.11 7.19 9.77
CA LYS A 33 -0.27 6.32 10.58
C LYS A 33 0.52 5.27 9.78
N TYR A 34 0.16 5.01 8.52
CA TYR A 34 0.85 4.06 7.64
C TYR A 34 1.84 4.72 6.68
N PHE A 35 1.86 6.06 6.65
CA PHE A 35 2.74 6.88 5.82
C PHE A 35 3.65 7.81 6.64
N ASN A 36 3.66 7.65 7.97
CA ASN A 36 4.58 8.36 8.86
C ASN A 36 6.01 7.81 8.68
N ASP A 37 7.02 8.68 8.64
CA ASP A 37 8.44 8.31 8.50
C ASP A 37 8.96 7.39 9.63
N GLU A 38 8.28 7.36 10.77
CA GLU A 38 8.62 6.48 11.89
C GLU A 38 8.25 5.00 11.66
N VAL A 39 7.45 4.68 10.63
CA VAL A 39 7.06 3.29 10.35
C VAL A 39 8.00 2.63 9.35
N ILE A 40 8.35 1.38 9.62
CA ILE A 40 9.08 0.55 8.67
C ILE A 40 8.09 0.11 7.59
N SER A 41 8.34 0.52 6.34
CA SER A 41 7.48 0.16 5.22
C SER A 41 8.25 -0.20 3.96
N PHE A 42 7.65 -1.06 3.14
CA PHE A 42 8.17 -1.48 1.84
C PHE A 42 7.09 -1.32 0.78
N ASN A 43 7.47 -0.80 -0.39
CA ASN A 43 6.60 -0.74 -1.56
C ASN A 43 6.92 -1.88 -2.52
N GLU A 44 5.90 -2.43 -3.18
CA GLU A 44 6.01 -3.42 -4.28
C GLU A 44 7.00 -4.56 -4.00
N ARG A 45 7.07 -5.03 -2.76
CA ARG A 45 8.06 -6.04 -2.35
C ARG A 45 7.48 -7.44 -2.54
N GLU A 46 8.20 -8.28 -3.28
CA GLU A 46 7.83 -9.69 -3.46
C GLU A 46 7.87 -10.46 -2.14
N ILE A 47 6.84 -11.28 -1.92
CA ILE A 47 6.72 -12.20 -0.80
C ILE A 47 6.48 -13.60 -1.34
N ILE A 48 7.32 -14.54 -0.93
CA ILE A 48 7.19 -15.94 -1.32
C ILE A 48 6.44 -16.68 -0.22
N SER A 49 5.26 -17.20 -0.54
CA SER A 49 4.50 -18.03 0.38
C SER A 49 5.17 -19.39 0.63
N LYS A 50 4.79 -20.06 1.73
CA LYS A 50 5.24 -21.43 2.03
C LYS A 50 4.92 -22.46 0.92
N ARG A 51 3.98 -22.13 0.01
CA ARG A 51 3.59 -22.96 -1.14
C ARG A 51 4.26 -22.51 -2.45
N GLY A 52 5.21 -21.59 -2.41
CA GLY A 52 5.94 -21.08 -3.58
C GLY A 52 5.22 -20.01 -4.39
N ALA A 53 3.98 -19.64 -4.03
CA ALA A 53 3.30 -18.52 -4.69
C ALA A 53 3.97 -17.18 -4.36
N ILE A 54 4.19 -16.36 -5.38
CA ILE A 54 4.70 -14.99 -5.28
C ILE A 54 3.52 -14.03 -5.11
N LEU A 55 3.63 -13.14 -4.14
CA LEU A 55 2.64 -12.15 -3.77
C LEU A 55 3.32 -10.78 -3.70
N VAL A 56 2.74 -9.77 -4.35
CA VAL A 56 3.32 -8.42 -4.42
C VAL A 56 2.25 -7.42 -3.99
N PRO A 57 2.17 -7.07 -2.69
CA PRO A 57 1.31 -5.98 -2.25
C PRO A 57 1.90 -4.63 -2.67
N ASP A 58 1.04 -3.63 -2.90
CA ASP A 58 1.49 -2.29 -3.24
C ASP A 58 2.32 -1.68 -2.10
N ARG A 59 1.88 -1.90 -0.84
CA ARG A 59 2.60 -1.45 0.35
C ARG A 59 2.43 -2.40 1.54
N LEU A 60 3.54 -2.60 2.25
CA LEU A 60 3.64 -3.36 3.49
C LEU A 60 4.15 -2.45 4.60
N VAL A 61 3.47 -2.41 5.75
CA VAL A 61 3.81 -1.54 6.88
C VAL A 61 3.92 -2.33 8.17
N PHE A 62 5.02 -2.21 8.88
CA PHE A 62 5.26 -2.86 10.16
C PHE A 62 5.06 -1.87 11.30
N LEU A 63 4.13 -2.18 12.20
CA LEU A 63 3.79 -1.36 13.36
C LEU A 63 4.27 -2.06 14.63
N ASN A 64 5.09 -1.35 15.42
CA ASN A 64 5.52 -1.76 16.77
C ASN A 64 6.04 -3.21 16.85
N ASN A 65 6.77 -3.66 15.82
CA ASN A 65 7.39 -4.99 15.68
C ASN A 65 6.47 -6.22 15.84
N SER A 66 5.14 -6.02 15.91
CA SER A 66 4.19 -7.08 16.27
C SER A 66 2.96 -7.12 15.38
N LYS A 67 2.74 -6.07 14.58
CA LYS A 67 1.62 -5.96 13.64
C LYS A 67 2.15 -5.61 12.27
N VAL A 68 1.51 -6.17 11.25
CA VAL A 68 1.76 -5.83 9.87
C VAL A 68 0.45 -5.32 9.25
N THR A 69 0.54 -4.31 8.41
CA THR A 69 -0.59 -3.79 7.64
C THR A 69 -0.25 -3.83 6.17
N ILE A 70 -1.20 -4.34 5.38
CA ILE A 70 -1.07 -4.52 3.95
C ILE A 70 -2.03 -3.54 3.29
N ILE A 71 -1.50 -2.71 2.41
CA ILE A 71 -2.24 -1.67 1.70
C ILE A 71 -2.15 -2.00 0.20
N ASP A 72 -3.31 -2.03 -0.44
CA ASP A 72 -3.46 -2.31 -1.87
C ASP A 72 -4.43 -1.26 -2.44
N TYR A 73 -3.98 -0.51 -3.45
CA TYR A 73 -4.74 0.60 -4.05
C TYR A 73 -5.56 0.05 -5.21
N LYS A 74 -6.89 0.22 -5.16
CA LYS A 74 -7.81 -0.25 -6.20
C LYS A 74 -8.63 0.91 -6.74
N THR A 75 -8.43 1.22 -8.01
CA THR A 75 -9.31 2.16 -8.72
C THR A 75 -10.59 1.47 -9.16
N GLY A 76 -11.75 2.10 -8.95
CA GLY A 76 -13.06 1.59 -9.36
C GLY A 76 -13.77 0.78 -8.27
N SER A 77 -14.82 0.05 -8.64
CA SER A 77 -15.64 -0.69 -7.66
C SER A 77 -14.89 -1.89 -7.07
N GLU A 78 -15.17 -2.20 -5.81
CA GLU A 78 -14.69 -3.43 -5.18
C GLU A 78 -15.12 -4.66 -5.97
N SER A 79 -14.21 -5.62 -6.10
CA SER A 79 -14.49 -6.91 -6.74
C SER A 79 -14.12 -8.05 -5.81
N LEU A 80 -14.74 -9.21 -6.01
CA LEU A 80 -14.40 -10.45 -5.29
C LEU A 80 -12.92 -10.83 -5.47
N SER A 81 -12.31 -10.42 -6.59
CA SER A 81 -10.88 -10.63 -6.83
C SER A 81 -10.00 -9.83 -5.86
N HIS A 82 -10.39 -8.59 -5.52
CA HIS A 82 -9.68 -7.74 -4.57
C HIS A 82 -9.71 -8.35 -3.16
N ILE A 83 -10.88 -8.86 -2.74
CA ILE A 83 -11.05 -9.52 -1.44
C ILE A 83 -10.18 -10.79 -1.37
N ASN A 84 -10.19 -11.60 -2.43
CA ASN A 84 -9.37 -12.81 -2.50
C ASN A 84 -7.86 -12.52 -2.44
N GLN A 85 -7.41 -11.42 -3.05
CA GLN A 85 -6.02 -10.98 -2.97
C GLN A 85 -5.62 -10.64 -1.52
N LEU A 86 -6.43 -9.84 -0.84
CA LEU A 86 -6.19 -9.49 0.57
C LEU A 86 -6.16 -10.72 1.48
N ASN A 87 -7.03 -11.70 1.24
CA ASN A 87 -7.06 -12.94 2.01
C ASN A 87 -5.80 -13.78 1.83
N LYS A 88 -5.24 -13.83 0.60
CA LYS A 88 -3.96 -14.52 0.35
C LYS A 88 -2.82 -13.87 1.14
N TYR A 89 -2.82 -12.54 1.22
CA TYR A 89 -1.78 -11.84 1.96
C TYR A 89 -1.86 -12.08 3.48
N GLU A 90 -3.07 -12.10 4.05
CA GLU A 90 -3.25 -12.33 5.49
C GLU A 90 -2.68 -13.69 5.94
N VAL A 91 -2.86 -14.72 5.11
CA VAL A 91 -2.38 -16.08 5.39
C VAL A 91 -0.87 -16.13 5.52
N LEU A 92 -0.13 -15.23 4.85
CA LEU A 92 1.33 -15.16 4.98
C LEU A 92 1.76 -14.78 6.40
N TYR A 93 1.10 -13.78 6.98
CA TYR A 93 1.55 -13.16 8.22
C TYR A 93 0.81 -13.62 9.48
N ARG A 94 -0.29 -14.36 9.32
CA ARG A 94 -1.14 -14.86 10.43
C ARG A 94 -0.36 -15.65 11.49
N ASN A 95 0.75 -16.30 11.12
CA ASN A 95 1.55 -17.12 12.05
C ASN A 95 2.79 -16.40 12.60
N GLU A 96 3.16 -15.24 12.04
CA GLU A 96 4.39 -14.52 12.41
C GLU A 96 4.10 -13.19 13.11
N TYR A 97 2.88 -12.64 12.95
CA TYR A 97 2.48 -11.36 13.52
C TYR A 97 1.15 -11.48 14.25
N TYR A 98 1.02 -10.74 15.35
CA TYR A 98 -0.16 -10.75 16.21
C TYR A 98 -1.40 -10.07 15.57
N GLY A 99 -1.24 -9.44 14.40
CA GLY A 99 -2.35 -8.89 13.64
C GLY A 99 -1.96 -8.45 12.23
N CYS A 100 -2.87 -8.67 11.27
CA CYS A 100 -2.76 -8.24 9.89
C CYS A 100 -3.88 -7.26 9.56
N GLY A 101 -3.56 -5.96 9.46
CA GLY A 101 -4.48 -4.95 8.94
C GLY A 101 -4.58 -5.02 7.43
N LYS A 102 -5.76 -4.76 6.86
CA LYS A 102 -5.99 -4.67 5.42
C LYS A 102 -6.64 -3.34 5.11
N ILE A 103 -6.11 -2.65 4.11
CA ILE A 103 -6.69 -1.40 3.63
C ILE A 103 -6.76 -1.46 2.12
N LEU A 104 -7.98 -1.28 1.62
CA LEU A 104 -8.25 -1.03 0.24
C LEU A 104 -8.58 0.47 0.12
N ILE A 105 -7.88 1.15 -0.79
CA ILE A 105 -8.06 2.57 -1.09
C ILE A 105 -8.63 2.68 -2.49
#